data_AF-A0A958UXM9-F1
#
_entry.id   AF-A0A958UXM9-F1
#
_cell.length_a   1.000
_cell.length_b   1.000
_cell.length_c   1.000
_cell.angle_alpha   90.00
_cell.angle_beta   90.00
_cell.angle_gamma   90.00
#
_symmetry.space_group_name_H-M   'P 1'
#
loop_
_entity.id
_entity.type
_entity.pdbx_description
1 polymer ?
#
loop_
_entity_poly.entity_id
_entity_poly.type
_entity_poly.pdbx_seq_one_letter_code
_entity_poly.pdbx_strand_id
1 'polypeptide(L)'
;PVRKPLMVLATLPRKLSPGETVTLPVTVFAMEPKVKQATISLKLGKGVQVIGEQTQTLTFDRPDEKMVYFNLDVSGAEGISTVEVNANGNGEKASYQVEIDVVNTNPVSTVSKELVLEANATETLDFETFGVAGTNTATVEFSTLPPMDFSRRLQYLIRYPYGCVEQVTSSVFPQLYLSDILDLTYDKKQQIENNIKKGIEKLGYFQTPNGGMSYWMGQNTANDWGTSYAGHFMIEAQKKGYILPLTFMNNWLSYQQEAARNWRPSYRAYNSDLAQAYRLYTLALAGHPDLSSMNRLREFSELSNEAKWRLAAAYALAGQKEAAVKISNTANIDFIPSKYDYYTYGSVDRNRAMAMETMLLLGNTKYRDLASYIA
;
A
#
# COMPACT_ATOMS: atom_id res chain seq x y z
N PRO A 1 -28.62 -11.82 -35.13
CA PRO A 1 -29.22 -11.47 -33.81
C PRO A 1 -29.56 -12.75 -33.03
N VAL A 2 -28.91 -12.99 -31.89
CA VAL A 2 -29.24 -14.11 -31.00
C VAL A 2 -30.40 -13.68 -30.10
N ARG A 3 -31.59 -14.23 -30.29
CA ARG A 3 -32.79 -13.91 -29.51
C ARG A 3 -33.31 -15.19 -28.86
N LYS A 4 -33.43 -15.20 -27.52
CA LYS A 4 -34.06 -16.31 -26.79
C LYS A 4 -35.54 -16.00 -26.53
N PRO A 5 -36.41 -17.02 -26.40
CA PRO A 5 -37.84 -16.84 -26.13
C PRO A 5 -38.13 -16.15 -24.79
N LEU A 6 -37.28 -16.40 -23.79
CA LEU A 6 -37.31 -15.80 -22.47
C LEU A 6 -35.89 -15.34 -22.10
N MET A 7 -35.75 -14.12 -21.59
CA MET A 7 -34.49 -13.59 -21.05
C MET A 7 -34.77 -12.82 -19.77
N VAL A 8 -33.75 -12.74 -18.91
CA VAL A 8 -33.78 -11.93 -17.69
C VAL A 8 -32.52 -11.10 -17.57
N LEU A 9 -32.68 -9.89 -17.03
CA LEU A 9 -31.59 -9.00 -16.67
C LEU A 9 -31.86 -8.47 -15.27
N ALA A 10 -30.84 -8.52 -14.41
CA ALA A 10 -30.92 -8.06 -13.04
C ALA A 10 -29.80 -7.03 -12.80
N THR A 11 -30.07 -5.97 -12.05
CA THR A 11 -29.07 -4.91 -11.81
C THR A 11 -29.01 -4.58 -10.32
N LEU A 12 -27.81 -4.64 -9.74
CA LEU A 12 -27.54 -4.20 -8.37
C LEU A 12 -26.34 -3.23 -8.35
N PRO A 13 -26.24 -2.36 -7.32
CA PRO A 13 -25.01 -1.68 -7.00
C PRO A 13 -23.86 -2.69 -6.82
N ARG A 14 -22.67 -2.35 -7.30
CA ARG A 14 -21.49 -3.23 -7.16
C ARG A 14 -21.04 -3.39 -5.71
N LYS A 15 -21.34 -2.38 -4.86
CA LYS A 15 -20.95 -2.34 -3.45
C LYS A 15 -22.09 -1.82 -2.59
N LEU A 16 -22.20 -2.39 -1.39
CA LEU A 16 -23.15 -1.98 -0.35
C LEU A 16 -22.45 -1.93 0.99
N SER A 17 -23.00 -1.16 1.92
CA SER A 17 -22.53 -1.11 3.31
C SER A 17 -23.28 -2.15 4.16
N PRO A 18 -22.65 -2.72 5.20
CA PRO A 18 -23.36 -3.58 6.15
C PRO A 18 -24.58 -2.86 6.74
N GLY A 19 -25.70 -3.57 6.84
CA GLY A 19 -26.96 -3.05 7.39
C GLY A 19 -27.88 -2.36 6.37
N GLU A 20 -27.49 -2.25 5.11
CA GLU A 20 -28.33 -1.68 4.06
C GLU A 20 -29.40 -2.68 3.56
N THR A 21 -30.52 -2.15 3.07
CA THR A 21 -31.50 -2.88 2.27
C THR A 21 -31.47 -2.33 0.85
N VAL A 22 -31.62 -3.19 -0.15
CA VAL A 22 -31.56 -2.79 -1.57
C VAL A 22 -32.74 -3.36 -2.34
N THR A 23 -33.28 -2.60 -3.30
CA THR A 23 -34.27 -3.12 -4.24
C THR A 23 -33.56 -3.63 -5.49
N LEU A 24 -33.79 -4.90 -5.82
CA LEU A 24 -33.35 -5.54 -7.06
C LEU A 24 -34.43 -5.40 -8.14
N PRO A 25 -34.24 -4.51 -9.14
CA PRO A 25 -35.03 -4.54 -10.36
C PRO A 25 -34.61 -5.72 -11.24
N VAL A 26 -35.59 -6.50 -11.69
CA VAL A 26 -35.41 -7.58 -12.66
C VAL A 26 -36.28 -7.29 -13.88
N THR A 27 -35.64 -7.09 -15.02
CA THR A 27 -36.33 -6.99 -16.32
C THR A 27 -36.45 -8.38 -16.93
N VAL A 28 -37.67 -8.76 -17.26
CA VAL A 28 -38.03 -10.04 -17.87
C VAL A 28 -38.54 -9.78 -19.28
N PHE A 29 -37.88 -10.39 -20.26
CA PHE A 29 -38.18 -10.23 -21.68
C PHE A 29 -38.89 -11.49 -22.18
N ALA A 30 -40.18 -11.40 -22.47
CA ALA A 30 -40.95 -12.47 -23.11
C ALA A 30 -41.01 -12.18 -24.62
N MET A 31 -40.17 -12.85 -25.39
CA MET A 31 -39.91 -12.48 -26.80
C MET A 31 -40.70 -13.30 -27.81
N GLU A 32 -41.37 -14.37 -27.38
CA GLU A 32 -42.22 -15.22 -28.21
C GLU A 32 -43.66 -15.29 -27.67
N PRO A 33 -44.69 -15.32 -28.54
CA PRO A 33 -46.11 -15.34 -28.12
C PRO A 33 -46.52 -16.52 -27.23
N LYS A 34 -45.72 -17.60 -27.22
CA LYS A 34 -45.96 -18.78 -26.38
C LYS A 34 -45.70 -18.53 -24.89
N VAL A 35 -44.88 -17.53 -24.55
CA VAL A 35 -44.54 -17.19 -23.16
C VAL A 35 -45.58 -16.19 -22.62
N LYS A 36 -46.75 -16.71 -22.23
CA LYS A 36 -47.83 -15.89 -21.65
C LYS A 36 -47.68 -15.62 -20.17
N GLN A 37 -46.93 -16.46 -19.47
CA GLN A 37 -46.67 -16.33 -18.05
C GLN A 37 -45.22 -16.73 -17.76
N ALA A 38 -44.54 -15.94 -16.94
CA ALA A 38 -43.20 -16.26 -16.44
C ALA A 38 -43.20 -16.16 -14.91
N THR A 39 -42.65 -17.17 -14.25
CA THR A 39 -42.41 -17.18 -12.81
C THR A 39 -40.94 -16.87 -12.56
N ILE A 40 -40.68 -15.87 -11.73
CA ILE A 40 -39.36 -15.35 -11.38
C ILE A 40 -39.09 -15.70 -9.93
N SER A 41 -37.95 -16.33 -9.66
CA SER A 41 -37.52 -16.72 -8.32
C SER A 41 -36.07 -16.35 -8.08
N LEU A 42 -35.73 -16.05 -6.83
CA LEU A 42 -34.36 -15.72 -6.43
C LEU A 42 -33.69 -16.89 -5.73
N LYS A 43 -32.42 -17.12 -6.05
CA LYS A 43 -31.51 -17.95 -5.25
C LYS A 43 -30.42 -17.04 -4.67
N LEU A 44 -30.36 -16.99 -3.35
CA LEU A 44 -29.59 -16.02 -2.59
C LEU A 44 -28.33 -16.67 -2.01
N GLY A 45 -27.23 -15.95 -2.06
CA GLY A 45 -25.98 -16.29 -1.38
C GLY A 45 -26.05 -16.07 0.12
N LYS A 46 -24.96 -16.40 0.81
CA LYS A 46 -24.86 -16.26 2.27
C LYS A 46 -25.12 -14.80 2.68
N GLY A 47 -25.94 -14.61 3.71
CA GLY A 47 -26.19 -13.30 4.32
C GLY A 47 -27.19 -12.39 3.59
N VAL A 48 -27.74 -12.83 2.46
CA VAL A 48 -28.77 -12.08 1.71
C VAL A 48 -30.13 -12.72 1.93
N GLN A 49 -31.13 -11.92 2.26
CA GLN A 49 -32.51 -12.37 2.47
C GLN A 49 -33.46 -11.53 1.63
N VAL A 50 -34.57 -12.13 1.19
CA VAL A 50 -35.65 -11.37 0.53
C VAL A 50 -36.63 -10.85 1.59
N ILE A 51 -37.01 -9.59 1.47
CA ILE A 51 -38.06 -8.98 2.27
C ILE A 51 -39.36 -9.13 1.48
N GLY A 52 -40.18 -10.11 1.89
CA GLY A 52 -41.44 -10.45 1.21
C GLY A 52 -41.36 -11.74 0.41
N GLU A 53 -41.99 -11.77 -0.76
CA GLU A 53 -42.06 -12.98 -1.58
C GLU A 53 -40.76 -13.22 -2.38
N GLN A 54 -40.22 -14.42 -2.25
CA GLN A 54 -39.04 -14.87 -3.00
C GLN A 54 -39.35 -15.21 -4.47
N THR A 55 -40.63 -15.32 -4.80
CA THR A 55 -41.14 -15.69 -6.13
C THR A 55 -42.22 -14.71 -6.53
N GLN A 56 -42.17 -14.22 -7.77
CA GLN A 56 -43.21 -13.39 -8.36
C GLN A 56 -43.57 -13.89 -9.76
N THR A 57 -44.80 -13.67 -10.19
CA THR A 57 -45.28 -14.11 -11.51
C THR A 57 -45.70 -12.92 -12.36
N LEU A 58 -45.25 -12.91 -13.62
CA LEU A 58 -45.61 -11.94 -14.63
C LEU A 58 -46.45 -12.59 -15.72
N THR A 59 -47.48 -11.87 -16.18
CA THR A 59 -48.31 -12.26 -17.33
C THR A 59 -48.04 -11.33 -18.51
N PHE A 60 -48.00 -11.87 -19.73
CA PHE A 60 -47.70 -11.17 -20.97
C PHE A 60 -48.81 -11.44 -21.99
N ASP A 61 -49.47 -10.38 -22.46
CA ASP A 61 -50.54 -10.49 -23.48
C ASP A 61 -49.98 -10.55 -24.90
N ARG A 62 -48.76 -10.06 -25.09
CA ARG A 62 -47.97 -10.04 -26.32
C ARG A 62 -46.48 -10.11 -25.98
N PRO A 63 -45.59 -10.38 -26.96
CA PRO A 63 -44.16 -10.23 -26.74
C PRO A 63 -43.84 -8.83 -26.22
N ASP A 64 -43.26 -8.76 -25.03
CA ASP A 64 -43.08 -7.52 -24.26
C ASP A 64 -41.97 -7.72 -23.21
N GLU A 65 -41.57 -6.63 -22.56
CA GLU A 65 -40.71 -6.64 -21.40
C GLU A 65 -41.43 -6.05 -20.19
N LYS A 66 -41.25 -6.69 -19.03
CA LYS A 66 -41.83 -6.23 -17.77
C LYS A 66 -40.79 -6.30 -16.66
N MET A 67 -40.92 -5.41 -15.68
CA MET A 67 -40.07 -5.41 -14.49
C MET A 67 -40.80 -5.97 -13.28
N VAL A 68 -40.07 -6.72 -12.47
CA VAL A 68 -40.42 -7.05 -11.07
C VAL A 68 -39.34 -6.53 -10.15
N TYR A 69 -39.74 -6.27 -8.90
CA TYR A 69 -38.85 -5.71 -7.89
C TYR A 69 -38.83 -6.64 -6.68
N PHE A 70 -37.62 -6.99 -6.24
CA PHE A 70 -37.40 -7.74 -5.01
C PHE A 70 -36.65 -6.87 -4.02
N ASN A 71 -37.18 -6.69 -2.81
CA ASN A 71 -36.46 -6.02 -1.74
C ASN A 71 -35.55 -7.04 -1.06
N LEU A 72 -34.28 -6.70 -0.90
CA LEU A 72 -33.26 -7.55 -0.32
C LEU A 72 -32.73 -6.91 0.97
N ASP A 73 -32.67 -7.69 2.03
CA ASP A 73 -31.89 -7.39 3.22
C ASP A 73 -30.50 -8.00 3.04
N VAL A 74 -29.47 -7.16 3.05
CA VAL A 74 -28.06 -7.58 2.94
C VAL A 74 -27.29 -7.36 4.24
N SER A 75 -27.99 -7.10 5.35
CA SER A 75 -27.39 -6.81 6.65
C SER A 75 -26.51 -7.94 7.19
N GLY A 76 -26.83 -9.19 6.85
CA GLY A 76 -26.05 -10.36 7.23
C GLY A 76 -24.97 -10.77 6.24
N ALA A 77 -24.81 -10.06 5.12
CA ALA A 77 -23.81 -10.37 4.11
C ALA A 77 -22.46 -9.70 4.46
N GLU A 78 -21.38 -10.46 4.32
CA GLU A 78 -20.01 -9.99 4.49
C GLU A 78 -19.19 -10.37 3.26
N GLY A 79 -18.52 -9.39 2.65
CA GLY A 79 -17.75 -9.60 1.42
C GLY A 79 -18.65 -9.93 0.23
N ILE A 80 -18.16 -10.78 -0.68
CA ILE A 80 -18.85 -11.11 -1.93
C ILE A 80 -19.98 -12.11 -1.66
N SER A 81 -21.20 -11.72 -2.02
CA SER A 81 -22.37 -12.59 -2.07
C SER A 81 -23.01 -12.55 -3.46
N THR A 82 -23.82 -13.55 -3.80
CA THR A 82 -24.43 -13.66 -5.12
C THR A 82 -25.94 -13.70 -5.05
N VAL A 83 -26.60 -13.12 -6.05
CA VAL A 83 -28.05 -13.22 -6.25
C VAL A 83 -28.28 -13.77 -7.67
N GLU A 84 -28.82 -14.98 -7.75
CA GLU A 84 -29.15 -15.63 -9.01
C GLU A 84 -30.65 -15.53 -9.24
N VAL A 85 -31.03 -14.79 -10.30
CA VAL A 85 -32.40 -14.65 -10.76
C VAL A 85 -32.72 -15.78 -11.72
N ASN A 86 -33.80 -16.51 -11.47
CA ASN A 86 -34.28 -17.60 -12.31
C ASN A 86 -35.68 -17.28 -12.83
N ALA A 87 -35.88 -17.33 -14.15
CA ALA A 87 -37.18 -17.22 -14.79
C ALA A 87 -37.55 -18.51 -15.53
N ASN A 88 -38.81 -18.91 -15.39
CA ASN A 88 -39.39 -20.06 -16.07
C ASN A 88 -40.75 -19.68 -16.66
N GLY A 89 -40.96 -19.92 -17.95
CA GLY A 89 -42.24 -19.66 -18.62
C GLY A 89 -42.45 -20.56 -19.83
N ASN A 90 -43.55 -21.33 -19.83
CA ASN A 90 -43.93 -22.23 -20.93
C ASN A 90 -42.79 -23.16 -21.42
N GLY A 91 -42.04 -23.76 -20.48
CA GLY A 91 -40.91 -24.66 -20.77
C GLY A 91 -39.57 -23.96 -21.04
N GLU A 92 -39.57 -22.65 -21.22
CA GLU A 92 -38.36 -21.84 -21.41
C GLU A 92 -37.77 -21.43 -20.07
N LYS A 93 -36.44 -21.40 -19.99
CA LYS A 93 -35.70 -21.01 -18.78
C LYS A 93 -34.64 -19.96 -19.10
N ALA A 94 -34.51 -19.00 -18.22
CA ALA A 94 -33.43 -18.03 -18.24
C ALA A 94 -32.91 -17.79 -16.82
N SER A 95 -31.61 -17.59 -16.68
CA SER A 95 -31.01 -17.18 -15.41
C SER A 95 -30.03 -16.03 -15.63
N TYR A 96 -29.89 -15.21 -14.60
CA TYR A 96 -28.92 -14.11 -14.57
C TYR A 96 -28.38 -13.98 -13.14
N GLN A 97 -27.07 -14.07 -13.00
CA GLN A 97 -26.39 -13.94 -11.71
C GLN A 97 -25.76 -12.56 -11.59
N VAL A 98 -25.97 -11.93 -10.44
CA VAL A 98 -25.29 -10.69 -10.05
C VAL A 98 -24.53 -10.92 -8.75
N GLU A 99 -23.37 -10.27 -8.66
CA GLU A 99 -22.56 -10.25 -7.45
C GLU A 99 -22.76 -8.93 -6.72
N ILE A 100 -22.79 -8.99 -5.39
CA ILE A 100 -22.76 -7.83 -4.51
C ILE A 100 -21.60 -7.97 -3.53
N ASP A 101 -20.83 -6.90 -3.37
CA ASP A 101 -19.73 -6.81 -2.39
C ASP A 101 -20.19 -5.96 -1.21
N VAL A 102 -20.46 -6.60 -0.07
CA VAL A 102 -20.84 -5.90 1.16
C VAL A 102 -19.61 -5.61 1.99
N VAL A 103 -19.24 -4.33 2.05
CA VAL A 103 -17.99 -3.89 2.66
C VAL A 103 -18.23 -2.69 3.57
N ASN A 104 -17.73 -2.77 4.80
CA ASN A 104 -17.68 -1.62 5.69
C ASN A 104 -16.62 -0.63 5.17
N THR A 105 -17.06 0.55 4.77
CA THR A 105 -16.18 1.60 4.24
C THR A 105 -15.51 2.42 5.33
N ASN A 106 -15.92 2.26 6.59
CA ASN A 106 -15.27 2.93 7.71
C ASN A 106 -13.84 2.41 7.90
N PRO A 107 -12.87 3.30 8.15
CA PRO A 107 -11.49 2.90 8.37
C PRO A 107 -11.38 2.00 9.61
N VAL A 108 -10.46 1.03 9.55
CA VAL A 108 -10.14 0.19 10.71
C VAL A 108 -9.58 1.08 11.81
N SER A 109 -10.24 1.05 12.96
CA SER A 109 -9.81 1.76 14.15
C SER A 109 -8.93 0.84 15.00
N THR A 110 -7.83 1.36 15.53
CA THR A 110 -6.89 0.62 16.38
C THR A 110 -6.64 1.42 17.65
N VAL A 111 -6.67 0.75 18.79
CA VAL A 111 -6.27 1.31 20.08
C VAL A 111 -5.02 0.57 20.53
N SER A 112 -3.94 1.30 20.82
CA SER A 112 -2.71 0.75 21.37
C SER A 112 -2.56 1.18 22.83
N LYS A 113 -2.00 0.28 23.65
CA LYS A 113 -1.53 0.57 25.00
C LYS A 113 -0.07 0.13 25.06
N GLU A 114 0.79 1.04 25.47
CA GLU A 114 2.23 0.79 25.62
C GLU A 114 2.59 0.85 27.09
N LEU A 115 3.42 -0.09 27.53
CA LEU A 115 3.81 -0.27 28.92
C LEU A 115 5.23 -0.80 28.96
N VAL A 116 6.05 -0.22 29.83
CA VAL A 116 7.38 -0.74 30.16
C VAL A 116 7.27 -1.49 31.48
N LEU A 117 7.62 -2.78 31.47
CA LEU A 117 7.63 -3.62 32.66
C LEU A 117 9.03 -3.68 33.26
N GLU A 118 9.15 -3.24 34.51
CA GLU A 118 10.36 -3.44 35.30
C GLU A 118 10.56 -4.93 35.63
N ALA A 119 11.80 -5.30 35.95
CA ALA A 119 12.14 -6.68 36.27
C ALA A 119 11.27 -7.22 37.43
N ASN A 120 10.63 -8.37 37.22
CA ASN A 120 9.70 -9.03 38.15
C ASN A 120 8.43 -8.24 38.47
N ALA A 121 8.12 -7.16 37.74
CA ALA A 121 6.83 -6.50 37.84
C ALA A 121 5.72 -7.36 37.22
N THR A 122 4.50 -7.19 37.71
CA THR A 122 3.29 -7.78 37.14
C THR A 122 2.28 -6.65 36.96
N GLU A 123 1.68 -6.58 35.78
CA GLU A 123 0.70 -5.55 35.45
C GLU A 123 -0.55 -6.19 34.86
N THR A 124 -1.71 -5.62 35.18
CA THR A 124 -3.00 -6.06 34.66
C THR A 124 -3.51 -5.02 33.67
N LEU A 125 -3.84 -5.47 32.46
CA LEU A 125 -4.35 -4.60 31.40
C LEU A 125 -5.85 -4.82 31.23
N ASP A 126 -6.64 -3.77 31.48
CA ASP A 126 -8.06 -3.78 31.14
C ASP A 126 -8.20 -3.80 29.61
N PHE A 127 -8.97 -4.77 29.10
CA PHE A 127 -9.19 -4.99 27.68
C PHE A 127 -10.69 -4.97 27.35
N GLU A 128 -11.07 -4.03 26.50
CA GLU A 128 -12.44 -3.91 25.98
C GLU A 128 -12.41 -3.88 24.44
N THR A 129 -13.31 -4.64 23.83
CA THR A 129 -13.51 -4.62 22.38
C THR A 129 -14.36 -3.41 21.98
N PHE A 130 -14.07 -2.81 20.84
CA PHE A 130 -14.83 -1.66 20.28
C PHE A 130 -15.11 -1.87 18.79
N GLY A 131 -16.05 -1.12 18.21
CA GLY A 131 -16.36 -1.21 16.78
C GLY A 131 -17.32 -2.36 16.42
N VAL A 132 -17.16 -2.93 15.22
CA VAL A 132 -18.10 -3.92 14.67
C VAL A 132 -17.79 -5.33 15.17
N ALA A 133 -18.79 -5.98 15.76
CA ALA A 133 -18.68 -7.35 16.26
C ALA A 133 -18.23 -8.31 15.14
N GLY A 134 -17.36 -9.26 15.48
CA GLY A 134 -16.81 -10.23 14.52
C GLY A 134 -15.59 -9.73 13.72
N THR A 135 -15.32 -8.41 13.73
CA THR A 135 -14.14 -7.83 13.05
C THR A 135 -12.94 -7.58 13.96
N ASN A 136 -13.11 -7.80 15.28
CA ASN A 136 -12.12 -7.47 16.29
C ASN A 136 -10.94 -8.45 16.27
N THR A 137 -9.74 -7.89 16.38
CA THR A 137 -8.50 -8.65 16.54
C THR A 137 -7.64 -7.97 17.60
N ALA A 138 -6.82 -8.74 18.32
CA ALA A 138 -5.90 -8.23 19.34
C ALA A 138 -4.51 -8.85 19.15
N THR A 139 -3.49 -8.03 19.38
CA THR A 139 -2.08 -8.45 19.31
C THR A 139 -1.38 -7.96 20.58
N VAL A 140 -0.57 -8.83 21.18
CA VAL A 140 0.32 -8.48 22.29
C VAL A 140 1.75 -8.68 21.82
N GLU A 141 2.59 -7.66 21.99
CA GLU A 141 4.00 -7.66 21.57
C GLU A 141 4.88 -7.51 22.81
N PHE A 142 5.88 -8.39 22.95
CA PHE A 142 6.90 -8.31 23.99
C PHE A 142 8.23 -7.99 23.34
N SER A 143 8.91 -6.96 23.83
CA SER A 143 10.18 -6.51 23.28
C SER A 143 11.11 -6.05 24.40
N THR A 144 12.40 -6.37 24.26
CA THR A 144 13.47 -5.79 25.07
C THR A 144 13.97 -4.46 24.49
N LEU A 145 13.48 -4.07 23.30
CA LEU A 145 13.70 -2.77 22.69
C LEU A 145 12.53 -1.84 23.03
N PRO A 146 12.73 -0.52 23.00
CA PRO A 146 11.63 0.45 23.09
C PRO A 146 10.45 0.07 22.18
N PRO A 147 9.19 0.21 22.65
CA PRO A 147 8.02 -0.23 21.89
C PRO A 147 7.86 0.61 20.62
N MET A 148 8.14 0.04 19.46
CA MET A 148 8.01 0.72 18.16
C MET A 148 6.67 0.45 17.47
N ASP A 149 5.84 -0.43 18.03
CA ASP A 149 4.54 -0.83 17.49
C ASP A 149 4.63 -1.26 16.01
N PHE A 150 5.56 -2.18 15.72
CA PHE A 150 5.81 -2.68 14.37
C PHE A 150 4.57 -3.33 13.77
N SER A 151 3.81 -4.02 14.62
CA SER A 151 2.58 -4.72 14.24
C SER A 151 1.56 -3.76 13.61
N ARG A 152 1.20 -2.65 14.27
CA ARG A 152 0.24 -1.69 13.72
C ARG A 152 0.80 -0.97 12.50
N ARG A 153 2.04 -0.49 12.56
CA ARG A 153 2.67 0.25 11.45
C ARG A 153 2.74 -0.60 10.19
N LEU A 154 3.07 -1.89 10.31
CA LEU A 154 3.08 -2.82 9.19
C LEU A 154 1.68 -3.10 8.64
N GLN A 155 0.70 -3.33 9.51
CA GLN A 155 -0.68 -3.56 9.06
C GLN A 155 -1.23 -2.37 8.29
N TYR A 156 -0.92 -1.14 8.74
CA TYR A 156 -1.27 0.09 8.02
C TYR A 156 -0.65 0.11 6.62
N LEU A 157 0.65 -0.17 6.51
CA LEU A 157 1.38 -0.16 5.24
C LEU A 157 0.90 -1.24 4.26
N ILE A 158 0.57 -2.45 4.74
CA ILE A 158 0.08 -3.54 3.88
C ILE A 158 -1.35 -3.28 3.38
N ARG A 159 -2.21 -2.66 4.21
CA ARG A 159 -3.61 -2.41 3.87
C ARG A 159 -3.84 -1.12 3.09
N TYR A 160 -2.81 -0.29 2.94
CA TYR A 160 -2.94 1.00 2.27
C TYR A 160 -3.34 0.80 0.79
N PRO A 161 -4.52 1.26 0.35
CA PRO A 161 -5.15 0.80 -0.90
C PRO A 161 -4.61 1.48 -2.15
N TYR A 162 -3.78 2.51 -2.00
CA TYR A 162 -3.31 3.34 -3.10
C TYR A 162 -2.02 2.77 -3.71
N GLY A 163 -1.76 3.14 -4.96
CA GLY A 163 -0.79 2.47 -5.83
C GLY A 163 0.28 3.35 -6.43
N CYS A 164 0.68 4.46 -5.79
CA CYS A 164 1.85 5.23 -6.22
C CYS A 164 3.14 4.42 -6.00
N VAL A 165 4.22 4.81 -6.67
CA VAL A 165 5.56 4.20 -6.47
C VAL A 165 6.02 4.22 -5.01
N GLU A 166 5.80 5.34 -4.31
CA GLU A 166 6.16 5.51 -2.90
C GLU A 166 5.37 4.53 -2.03
N GLN A 167 4.06 4.44 -2.23
CA GLN A 167 3.16 3.60 -1.42
C GLN A 167 3.43 2.12 -1.63
N VAL A 168 3.63 1.70 -2.89
CA VAL A 168 4.03 0.32 -3.19
C VAL A 168 5.34 0.00 -2.50
N THR A 169 6.35 0.88 -2.61
CA THR A 169 7.65 0.70 -1.96
C THR A 169 7.50 0.60 -0.45
N SER A 170 6.81 1.54 0.19
CA SER A 170 6.57 1.58 1.64
C SER A 170 5.79 0.36 2.15
N SER A 171 4.92 -0.23 1.34
CA SER A 171 4.18 -1.44 1.72
C SER A 171 5.08 -2.67 1.88
N VAL A 172 6.20 -2.76 1.14
CA VAL A 172 7.07 -3.94 1.11
C VAL A 172 8.46 -3.73 1.72
N PHE A 173 8.95 -2.49 1.84
CA PHE A 173 10.30 -2.22 2.36
C PHE A 173 10.50 -2.78 3.77
N PRO A 174 9.63 -2.51 4.76
CA PRO A 174 9.84 -3.03 6.12
C PRO A 174 9.79 -4.57 6.15
N GLN A 175 9.00 -5.18 5.26
CA GLN A 175 8.83 -6.63 5.19
C GLN A 175 10.14 -7.37 4.91
N LEU A 176 11.13 -6.74 4.25
CA LEU A 176 12.46 -7.32 4.02
C LEU A 176 13.22 -7.66 5.31
N TYR A 177 12.91 -6.97 6.41
CA TYR A 177 13.67 -7.04 7.65
C TYR A 177 12.89 -7.62 8.83
N LEU A 178 11.57 -7.86 8.69
CA LEU A 178 10.75 -8.35 9.80
C LEU A 178 11.26 -9.67 10.37
N SER A 179 11.76 -10.57 9.54
CA SER A 179 12.32 -11.86 9.99
C SER A 179 13.61 -11.72 10.79
N ASP A 180 14.29 -10.57 10.71
CA ASP A 180 15.53 -10.32 11.45
C ASP A 180 15.25 -9.81 12.88
N ILE A 181 14.04 -9.28 13.12
CA ILE A 181 13.67 -8.62 14.37
C ILE A 181 12.51 -9.30 15.10
N LEU A 182 11.73 -10.16 14.43
CA LEU A 182 10.57 -10.84 14.99
C LEU A 182 10.62 -12.35 14.72
N ASP A 183 10.14 -13.13 15.69
CA ASP A 183 9.88 -14.56 15.52
C ASP A 183 8.57 -14.77 14.75
N LEU A 184 8.70 -14.99 13.44
CA LEU A 184 7.57 -15.15 12.54
C LEU A 184 7.21 -16.62 12.31
N THR A 185 5.90 -16.91 12.31
CA THR A 185 5.34 -18.20 11.90
C THR A 185 5.65 -18.51 10.43
N TYR A 186 5.63 -19.79 10.07
CA TYR A 186 5.88 -20.23 8.69
C TYR A 186 4.92 -19.56 7.67
N ASP A 187 3.61 -19.55 7.97
CA ASP A 187 2.61 -18.94 7.10
C ASP A 187 2.84 -17.45 6.92
N LYS A 188 3.25 -16.74 7.99
CA LYS A 188 3.55 -15.31 7.91
C LYS A 188 4.78 -15.04 7.04
N LYS A 189 5.82 -15.87 7.14
CA LYS A 189 7.01 -15.79 6.28
C LYS A 189 6.63 -15.98 4.81
N GLN A 190 5.78 -16.96 4.49
CA GLN A 190 5.29 -17.19 3.13
C GLN A 190 4.47 -16.00 2.58
N GLN A 191 3.60 -15.42 3.40
CA GLN A 191 2.85 -14.22 3.03
C GLN A 191 3.77 -13.04 2.72
N ILE A 192 4.76 -12.79 3.58
CA ILE A 192 5.77 -11.74 3.39
C ILE A 192 6.56 -11.96 2.10
N GLU A 193 7.02 -13.18 1.87
CA GLU A 193 7.77 -13.52 0.66
C GLU A 193 6.95 -13.25 -0.61
N ASN A 194 5.67 -13.65 -0.62
CA ASN A 194 4.76 -13.38 -1.73
C ASN A 194 4.50 -11.88 -1.92
N ASN A 195 4.32 -11.12 -0.84
CA ASN A 195 4.14 -9.67 -0.89
C ASN A 195 5.36 -8.98 -1.50
N ILE A 196 6.56 -9.34 -1.07
CA ILE A 196 7.82 -8.77 -1.58
C ILE A 196 7.98 -9.08 -3.07
N LYS A 197 7.77 -10.33 -3.49
CA LYS A 197 7.83 -10.72 -4.92
C LYS A 197 6.87 -9.91 -5.78
N LYS A 198 5.61 -9.78 -5.36
CA LYS A 198 4.61 -8.94 -6.05
C LYS A 198 4.97 -7.46 -6.03
N GLY A 199 5.55 -6.97 -4.95
CA GLY A 199 6.05 -5.59 -4.84
C GLY A 199 7.17 -5.31 -5.85
N ILE A 200 8.15 -6.21 -5.94
CA ILE A 200 9.26 -6.15 -6.92
C ILE A 200 8.72 -6.14 -8.36
N GLU A 201 7.82 -7.07 -8.68
CA GLU A 201 7.18 -7.12 -10.00
C GLU A 201 6.44 -5.81 -10.32
N LYS A 202 5.61 -5.35 -9.37
CA LYS A 202 4.82 -4.13 -9.53
C LYS A 202 5.68 -2.89 -9.70
N LEU A 203 6.78 -2.78 -8.94
CA LEU A 203 7.74 -1.68 -9.09
C LEU A 203 8.40 -1.67 -10.48
N GLY A 204 8.61 -2.84 -11.09
CA GLY A 204 9.07 -2.92 -12.48
C GLY A 204 8.21 -2.12 -13.46
N TYR A 205 6.89 -2.06 -13.25
CA TYR A 205 5.96 -1.32 -14.12
C TYR A 205 6.00 0.20 -13.98
N PHE A 206 6.67 0.73 -12.95
CA PHE A 206 6.88 2.18 -12.82
C PHE A 206 8.10 2.66 -13.58
N GLN A 207 9.03 1.76 -13.95
CA GLN A 207 10.27 2.15 -14.64
C GLN A 207 9.93 2.70 -16.03
N THR A 208 10.29 3.97 -16.25
CA THR A 208 10.15 4.65 -17.53
C THR A 208 11.27 4.24 -18.49
N PRO A 209 11.13 4.48 -19.81
CA PRO A 209 12.15 4.07 -20.80
C PRO A 209 13.55 4.64 -20.56
N ASN A 210 13.67 5.78 -19.86
CA ASN A 210 14.95 6.37 -19.47
C ASN A 210 15.56 5.77 -18.19
N GLY A 211 14.93 4.77 -17.56
CA GLY A 211 15.39 4.08 -16.35
C GLY A 211 14.94 4.68 -15.02
N GLY A 212 14.36 5.88 -15.03
CA GLY A 212 13.72 6.49 -13.87
C GLY A 212 12.40 5.80 -13.49
N MET A 213 11.80 6.17 -12.36
CA MET A 213 10.52 5.60 -11.90
C MET A 213 9.45 6.68 -11.92
N SER A 214 8.35 6.42 -12.62
CA SER A 214 7.17 7.28 -12.60
C SER A 214 6.47 7.31 -11.25
N TYR A 215 5.71 8.37 -10.95
CA TYR A 215 4.93 8.42 -9.72
C TYR A 215 3.73 7.45 -9.75
N TRP A 216 3.03 7.42 -10.89
CA TRP A 216 1.99 6.46 -11.21
C TRP A 216 2.40 5.60 -12.41
N MET A 217 2.03 4.33 -12.40
CA MET A 217 2.28 3.41 -13.51
C MET A 217 1.75 3.99 -14.84
N GLY A 218 2.54 3.86 -15.89
CA GLY A 218 2.19 4.34 -17.24
C GLY A 218 2.44 5.82 -17.51
N GLN A 219 2.94 6.59 -16.54
CA GLN A 219 3.42 7.95 -16.82
C GLN A 219 4.80 7.93 -17.47
N ASN A 220 5.08 8.94 -18.28
CA ASN A 220 6.35 9.05 -19.02
C ASN A 220 7.41 9.89 -18.30
N THR A 221 7.08 10.46 -17.14
CA THR A 221 7.97 11.35 -16.38
C THR A 221 8.38 10.66 -15.10
N ALA A 222 9.69 10.59 -14.87
CA ALA A 222 10.25 10.07 -13.63
C ALA A 222 10.02 11.04 -12.46
N ASN A 223 9.63 10.49 -11.32
CA ASN A 223 9.60 11.17 -10.04
C ASN A 223 10.95 10.99 -9.35
N ASP A 224 11.64 12.10 -9.06
CA ASP A 224 13.01 12.05 -8.55
C ASP A 224 13.15 11.24 -7.25
N TRP A 225 12.42 11.65 -6.21
CA TRP A 225 12.46 11.00 -4.90
C TRP A 225 12.00 9.53 -4.97
N GLY A 226 10.88 9.28 -5.66
CA GLY A 226 10.33 7.94 -5.87
C GLY A 226 11.29 7.01 -6.60
N THR A 227 12.07 7.53 -7.55
CA THR A 227 13.11 6.75 -8.24
C THR A 227 14.21 6.32 -7.28
N SER A 228 14.69 7.23 -6.45
CA SER A 228 15.72 6.91 -5.45
C SER A 228 15.19 5.95 -4.39
N TYR A 229 13.96 6.14 -3.93
CA TYR A 229 13.35 5.30 -2.90
C TYR A 229 13.04 3.87 -3.37
N ALA A 230 12.42 3.71 -4.53
CA ALA A 230 12.17 2.39 -5.09
C ALA A 230 13.48 1.68 -5.44
N GLY A 231 14.48 2.42 -5.94
CA GLY A 231 15.83 1.89 -6.15
C GLY A 231 16.49 1.39 -4.88
N HIS A 232 16.37 2.15 -3.79
CA HIS A 232 16.86 1.75 -2.47
C HIS A 232 16.24 0.40 -2.04
N PHE A 233 14.92 0.25 -2.17
CA PHE A 233 14.25 -1.03 -1.89
C PHE A 233 14.80 -2.16 -2.76
N MET A 234 14.96 -1.94 -4.07
CA MET A 234 15.43 -2.97 -5.00
C MET A 234 16.86 -3.41 -4.69
N ILE A 235 17.74 -2.49 -4.29
CA ILE A 235 19.10 -2.81 -3.84
C ILE A 235 19.06 -3.72 -2.61
N GLU A 236 18.26 -3.38 -1.59
CA GLU A 236 18.14 -4.17 -0.37
C GLU A 236 17.46 -5.53 -0.61
N ALA A 237 16.45 -5.57 -1.48
CA ALA A 237 15.82 -6.81 -1.91
C ALA A 237 16.83 -7.74 -2.61
N GLN A 238 17.66 -7.21 -3.49
CA GLN A 238 18.73 -7.99 -4.14
C GLN A 238 19.74 -8.53 -3.12
N LYS A 239 20.15 -7.72 -2.13
CA LYS A 239 21.04 -8.17 -1.04
C LYS A 239 20.43 -9.28 -0.19
N LYS A 240 19.11 -9.27 0.00
CA LYS A 240 18.34 -10.34 0.66
C LYS A 240 18.11 -11.58 -0.24
N GLY A 241 18.62 -11.58 -1.47
CA GLY A 241 18.56 -12.72 -2.39
C GLY A 241 17.32 -12.77 -3.28
N TYR A 242 16.50 -11.70 -3.32
CA TYR A 242 15.37 -11.63 -4.25
C TYR A 242 15.84 -11.39 -5.69
N ILE A 243 15.14 -12.03 -6.64
CA ILE A 243 15.37 -11.85 -8.07
C ILE A 243 14.63 -10.60 -8.53
N LEU A 244 15.35 -9.68 -9.16
CA LEU A 244 14.79 -8.45 -9.73
C LEU A 244 14.41 -8.63 -11.21
N PRO A 245 13.52 -7.77 -11.75
CA PRO A 245 13.23 -7.79 -13.18
C PRO A 245 14.48 -7.56 -14.03
N LEU A 246 14.55 -8.22 -15.19
CA LEU A 246 15.68 -8.11 -16.09
C LEU A 246 15.92 -6.65 -16.50
N THR A 247 17.18 -6.23 -16.58
CA THR A 247 17.63 -4.86 -16.91
C THR A 247 17.25 -3.75 -15.92
N PHE A 248 16.38 -4.00 -14.94
CA PHE A 248 15.89 -2.97 -14.01
C PHE A 248 17.03 -2.17 -13.37
N MET A 249 17.98 -2.88 -12.75
CA MET A 249 19.10 -2.24 -12.05
C MET A 249 20.04 -1.49 -12.99
N ASN A 250 20.31 -2.03 -14.19
CA ASN A 250 21.21 -1.37 -15.14
C ASN A 250 20.60 -0.06 -15.67
N ASN A 251 19.30 -0.06 -15.98
CA ASN A 251 18.57 1.13 -16.42
C ASN A 251 18.49 2.16 -15.29
N TRP A 252 18.16 1.71 -14.07
CA TRP A 252 18.06 2.57 -12.89
C TRP A 252 19.41 3.22 -12.54
N LEU A 253 20.51 2.45 -12.56
CA LEU A 253 21.86 2.96 -12.33
C LEU A 253 22.24 4.02 -13.37
N SER A 254 21.94 3.76 -14.65
CA SER A 254 22.24 4.69 -15.74
C SER A 254 21.50 6.02 -15.54
N TYR A 255 20.19 5.95 -15.25
CA TYR A 255 19.38 7.12 -14.94
C TYR A 255 19.91 7.91 -13.74
N GLN A 256 20.19 7.23 -12.62
CA GLN A 256 20.64 7.91 -11.40
C GLN A 256 22.02 8.54 -11.55
N GLN A 257 22.96 7.90 -12.28
CA GLN A 257 24.26 8.49 -12.56
C GLN A 257 24.14 9.75 -13.44
N GLU A 258 23.32 9.69 -14.49
CA GLU A 258 23.06 10.85 -15.35
C GLU A 258 22.41 11.99 -14.55
N ALA A 259 21.36 11.70 -13.78
CA ALA A 259 20.68 12.68 -12.95
C ALA A 259 21.61 13.28 -11.89
N ALA A 260 22.47 12.47 -11.27
CA ALA A 260 23.45 12.92 -10.29
C ALA A 260 24.44 13.91 -10.90
N ARG A 261 24.93 13.65 -12.12
CA ARG A 261 25.89 14.51 -12.84
C ARG A 261 25.23 15.77 -13.39
N ASN A 262 23.97 15.68 -13.82
CA ASN A 262 23.20 16.80 -14.36
C ASN A 262 22.63 17.74 -13.28
N TRP A 263 22.55 17.31 -12.02
CA TRP A 263 22.14 18.17 -10.93
C TRP A 263 22.97 19.46 -10.85
N ARG A 264 22.31 20.58 -10.55
CA ARG A 264 22.94 21.89 -10.36
C ARG A 264 22.42 22.51 -9.07
N PRO A 265 23.29 23.18 -8.28
CA PRO A 265 22.86 23.97 -7.14
C PRO A 265 21.78 24.97 -7.55
N SER A 266 20.69 25.00 -6.80
CA SER A 266 19.58 25.92 -7.06
C SER A 266 19.09 26.50 -5.74
N TYR A 267 19.16 27.83 -5.64
CA TYR A 267 18.67 28.62 -4.52
C TYR A 267 17.13 28.78 -4.52
N ARG A 268 16.46 28.26 -5.55
CA ARG A 268 15.00 28.39 -5.74
C ARG A 268 14.26 27.06 -5.65
N ALA A 269 14.97 25.95 -5.86
CA ALA A 269 14.37 24.62 -5.85
C ALA A 269 14.50 24.00 -4.45
N TYR A 270 13.45 24.12 -3.65
CA TYR A 270 13.37 23.49 -2.33
C TYR A 270 13.60 21.97 -2.43
N ASN A 271 14.32 21.41 -1.45
CA ASN A 271 14.59 19.98 -1.30
C ASN A 271 15.34 19.29 -2.46
N SER A 272 15.79 20.04 -3.46
CA SER A 272 16.57 19.53 -4.58
C SER A 272 17.93 18.96 -4.13
N ASP A 273 18.52 19.56 -3.09
CA ASP A 273 19.75 19.13 -2.46
C ASP A 273 19.58 17.82 -1.67
N LEU A 274 18.48 17.66 -0.94
CA LEU A 274 18.14 16.43 -0.23
C LEU A 274 17.84 15.27 -1.21
N ALA A 275 17.10 15.53 -2.30
CA ALA A 275 16.88 14.55 -3.35
C ALA A 275 18.21 14.10 -3.99
N GLN A 276 19.11 15.04 -4.29
CA GLN A 276 20.47 14.74 -4.77
C GLN A 276 21.28 13.94 -3.74
N ALA A 277 21.22 14.30 -2.46
CA ALA A 277 21.93 13.58 -1.40
C ALA A 277 21.45 12.13 -1.30
N TYR A 278 20.13 11.90 -1.39
CA TYR A 278 19.57 10.56 -1.35
C TYR A 278 19.93 9.74 -2.60
N ARG A 279 19.87 10.34 -3.79
CA ARG A 279 20.39 9.72 -5.02
C ARG A 279 21.84 9.25 -4.85
N LEU A 280 22.71 10.14 -4.39
CA LEU A 280 24.13 9.84 -4.16
C LEU A 280 24.32 8.72 -3.12
N TYR A 281 23.52 8.72 -2.05
CA TYR A 281 23.48 7.62 -1.09
C TYR A 281 23.13 6.29 -1.76
N THR A 282 22.05 6.24 -2.55
CA THR A 282 21.61 4.99 -3.20
C THR A 282 22.61 4.50 -4.25
N LEU A 283 23.29 5.40 -4.95
CA LEU A 283 24.40 5.06 -5.84
C LEU A 283 25.59 4.44 -5.08
N ALA A 284 25.97 5.02 -3.95
CA ALA A 284 27.01 4.46 -3.09
C ALA A 284 26.59 3.09 -2.50
N LEU A 285 25.34 2.96 -2.08
CA LEU A 285 24.75 1.71 -1.56
C LEU A 285 24.73 0.59 -2.61
N ALA A 286 24.56 0.94 -3.88
CA ALA A 286 24.65 0.04 -5.02
C ALA A 286 26.10 -0.28 -5.45
N GLY A 287 27.12 0.26 -4.76
CA GLY A 287 28.53 0.06 -5.12
C GLY A 287 29.05 0.95 -6.25
N HIS A 288 28.29 1.98 -6.65
CA HIS A 288 28.65 2.92 -7.73
C HIS A 288 28.71 4.39 -7.23
N PRO A 289 29.52 4.73 -6.21
CA PRO A 289 29.59 6.09 -5.69
C PRO A 289 30.12 7.09 -6.74
N ASP A 290 29.49 8.26 -6.85
CA ASP A 290 29.94 9.37 -7.71
C ASP A 290 30.55 10.49 -6.84
N LEU A 291 31.83 10.33 -6.49
CA LEU A 291 32.53 11.25 -5.59
C LEU A 291 32.56 12.69 -6.11
N SER A 292 32.63 12.89 -7.43
CA SER A 292 32.61 14.21 -8.04
C SER A 292 31.28 14.92 -7.78
N SER A 293 30.16 14.23 -7.97
CA SER A 293 28.82 14.76 -7.69
C SER A 293 28.58 14.97 -6.20
N MET A 294 29.14 14.12 -5.34
CA MET A 294 29.11 14.26 -3.88
C MET A 294 29.86 15.50 -3.41
N ASN A 295 31.09 15.69 -3.90
CA ASN A 295 31.89 16.88 -3.59
C ASN A 295 31.20 18.15 -4.09
N ARG A 296 30.64 18.14 -5.30
CA ARG A 296 29.86 19.28 -5.80
C ARG A 296 28.66 19.63 -4.91
N LEU A 297 27.93 18.64 -4.41
CA LEU A 297 26.83 18.88 -3.47
C LEU A 297 27.35 19.43 -2.13
N ARG A 298 28.47 18.90 -1.62
CA ARG A 298 29.09 19.37 -0.37
C ARG A 298 29.47 20.85 -0.42
N GLU A 299 29.92 21.35 -1.58
CA GLU A 299 30.30 22.77 -1.75
C GLU A 299 29.09 23.71 -1.91
N PHE A 300 27.85 23.20 -1.90
CA PHE A 300 26.66 24.07 -1.94
C PHE A 300 26.44 24.76 -0.59
N SER A 301 26.45 26.09 -0.58
CA SER A 301 26.41 26.90 0.65
C SER A 301 25.09 26.80 1.43
N GLU A 302 23.98 26.48 0.76
CA GLU A 302 22.65 26.33 1.37
C GLU A 302 22.26 24.85 1.57
N LEU A 303 23.24 23.95 1.72
CA LEU A 303 22.98 22.54 1.97
C LEU A 303 22.15 22.35 3.24
N SER A 304 20.95 21.78 3.09
CA SER A 304 19.99 21.53 4.17
C SER A 304 20.53 20.57 5.22
N ASN A 305 19.96 20.62 6.42
CA ASN A 305 20.35 19.77 7.53
C ASN A 305 20.16 18.28 7.22
N GLU A 306 19.05 17.95 6.58
CA GLU A 306 18.70 16.61 6.09
C GLU A 306 19.70 16.13 5.04
N ALA A 307 20.04 17.00 4.08
CA ALA A 307 20.97 16.65 3.02
C ALA A 307 22.39 16.42 3.55
N LYS A 308 22.82 17.15 4.59
CA LYS A 308 24.11 16.91 5.28
C LYS A 308 24.18 15.50 5.85
N TRP A 309 23.17 15.08 6.60
CA TRP A 309 23.11 13.71 7.13
C TRP A 309 23.13 12.68 6.00
N ARG A 310 22.29 12.87 4.97
CA ARG A 310 22.20 11.87 3.89
C ARG A 310 23.47 11.80 3.05
N LEU A 311 24.12 12.94 2.79
CA LEU A 311 25.41 13.00 2.11
C LEU A 311 26.54 12.42 2.96
N ALA A 312 26.51 12.59 4.28
CA ALA A 312 27.44 11.91 5.20
C ALA A 312 27.34 10.39 5.05
N ALA A 313 26.12 9.84 5.01
CA ALA A 313 25.91 8.40 4.81
C ALA A 313 26.45 7.93 3.46
N ALA A 314 26.25 8.71 2.40
CA ALA A 314 26.80 8.42 1.09
C ALA A 314 28.34 8.37 1.11
N TYR A 315 29.00 9.32 1.79
CA TYR A 315 30.46 9.30 1.96
C TYR A 315 30.93 8.09 2.78
N ALA A 316 30.20 7.74 3.85
CA ALA A 316 30.53 6.58 4.67
C ALA A 316 30.48 5.28 3.85
N LEU A 317 29.44 5.08 3.05
CA LEU A 317 29.31 3.94 2.14
C LEU A 317 30.36 3.94 1.02
N ALA A 318 30.77 5.12 0.55
CA ALA A 318 31.85 5.27 -0.42
C ALA A 318 33.27 5.11 0.18
N GLY A 319 33.38 4.76 1.46
CA GLY A 319 34.66 4.58 2.17
C GLY A 319 35.36 5.90 2.58
N GLN A 320 34.72 7.05 2.38
CA GLN A 320 35.25 8.38 2.67
C GLN A 320 34.90 8.84 4.09
N LYS A 321 35.39 8.11 5.11
CA LYS A 321 35.01 8.31 6.51
C LYS A 321 35.29 9.73 7.02
N GLU A 322 36.44 10.32 6.69
CA GLU A 322 36.79 11.67 7.14
C GLU A 322 35.83 12.73 6.60
N ALA A 323 35.46 12.64 5.32
CA ALA A 323 34.49 13.53 4.70
C ALA A 323 33.11 13.37 5.33
N ALA A 324 32.70 12.12 5.60
CA ALA A 324 31.43 11.81 6.25
C ALA A 324 31.33 12.38 7.67
N VAL A 325 32.37 12.22 8.49
CA VAL A 325 32.43 12.80 9.84
C VAL A 325 32.39 14.33 9.76
N LYS A 326 33.23 14.94 8.90
CA LYS A 326 33.30 16.40 8.76
C LYS A 326 31.95 17.03 8.45
N ILE A 327 31.20 16.47 7.49
CA ILE A 327 29.89 17.02 7.14
C ILE A 327 28.83 16.73 8.21
N SER A 328 28.83 15.54 8.82
CA SER A 328 27.89 15.20 9.89
C SER A 328 28.02 16.11 11.12
N ASN A 329 29.23 16.57 11.44
CA ASN A 329 29.48 17.51 12.54
C ASN A 329 28.89 18.90 12.31
N THR A 330 28.48 19.23 11.09
CA THR A 330 27.80 20.51 10.75
C THR A 330 26.28 20.38 10.71
N ALA A 331 25.75 19.20 11.02
CA ALA A 331 24.34 18.87 11.07
C ALA A 331 23.86 18.74 12.52
N ASN A 332 22.55 18.83 12.73
CA ASN A 332 21.89 18.64 14.02
C ASN A 332 20.72 17.64 13.89
N ILE A 333 20.16 17.21 15.02
CA ILE A 333 19.03 16.27 15.08
C ILE A 333 17.68 16.96 15.38
N ASP A 334 17.69 18.29 15.43
CA ASP A 334 16.55 19.14 15.77
C ASP A 334 15.79 19.52 14.50
N PHE A 335 15.26 18.51 13.81
CA PHE A 335 14.49 18.70 12.59
C PHE A 335 13.17 19.43 12.88
N ILE A 336 12.79 20.31 11.97
CA ILE A 336 11.58 21.12 12.04
C ILE A 336 10.66 20.78 10.87
N PRO A 337 9.33 20.67 11.07
CA PRO A 337 8.40 20.40 9.98
C PRO A 337 8.48 21.47 8.89
N SER A 338 8.47 21.05 7.62
CA SER A 338 8.48 21.96 6.47
C SER A 338 7.20 21.84 5.66
N LYS A 339 6.65 22.98 5.23
CA LYS A 339 5.49 23.01 4.32
C LYS A 339 5.80 22.39 2.94
N TYR A 340 7.08 22.22 2.61
CA TYR A 340 7.55 21.68 1.32
C TYR A 340 7.95 20.20 1.40
N ASP A 341 7.65 19.51 2.52
CA ASP A 341 7.95 18.09 2.70
C ASP A 341 7.22 17.18 1.70
N TYR A 342 6.18 17.67 1.02
CA TYR A 342 5.45 16.91 -0.02
C TYR A 342 6.36 16.39 -1.14
N TYR A 343 7.45 17.08 -1.45
CA TYR A 343 8.37 16.69 -2.53
C TYR A 343 9.23 15.48 -2.15
N THR A 344 9.54 15.31 -0.86
CA THR A 344 10.40 14.23 -0.34
C THR A 344 9.66 13.29 0.61
N TYR A 345 8.34 13.44 0.72
CA TYR A 345 7.48 12.68 1.65
C TYR A 345 8.05 12.71 3.08
N GLY A 346 8.52 13.90 3.48
CA GLY A 346 9.28 14.11 4.71
C GLY A 346 8.42 14.21 5.98
N SER A 347 9.06 13.87 7.09
CA SER A 347 8.60 14.19 8.43
C SER A 347 9.81 14.33 9.34
N VAL A 348 9.62 14.97 10.49
CA VAL A 348 10.67 15.10 11.51
C VAL A 348 11.23 13.72 11.89
N ASP A 349 10.36 12.73 12.13
CA ASP A 349 10.80 11.40 12.55
C ASP A 349 11.44 10.60 11.42
N ARG A 350 10.99 10.78 10.17
CA ARG A 350 11.66 10.22 8.99
C ARG A 350 13.08 10.75 8.88
N ASN A 351 13.26 12.06 9.07
CA ASN A 351 14.57 12.70 8.99
C ASN A 351 15.49 12.24 10.13
N ARG A 352 14.95 12.08 11.35
CA ARG A 352 15.67 11.49 12.49
C ARG A 352 16.10 10.06 12.21
N ALA A 353 15.23 9.22 11.64
CA ALA A 353 15.57 7.85 11.30
C ALA A 353 16.73 7.77 10.27
N MET A 354 16.75 8.65 9.26
CA MET A 354 17.85 8.74 8.30
C MET A 354 19.15 9.26 8.92
N ALA A 355 19.07 10.21 9.86
CA ALA A 355 20.23 10.66 10.63
C ALA A 355 20.77 9.53 11.52
N MET A 356 19.89 8.75 12.15
CA MET A 356 20.24 7.59 12.96
C MET A 356 20.97 6.51 12.13
N GLU A 357 20.48 6.18 10.94
CA GLU A 357 21.16 5.29 9.99
C GLU A 357 22.59 5.80 9.67
N THR A 358 22.74 7.11 9.47
CA THR A 358 24.04 7.72 9.24
C THR A 358 24.97 7.56 10.44
N MET A 359 24.47 7.81 11.66
CA MET A 359 25.24 7.63 12.89
C MET A 359 25.69 6.18 13.05
N LEU A 360 24.83 5.21 12.71
CA LEU A 360 25.17 3.79 12.71
C LEU A 360 26.34 3.49 11.75
N LEU A 361 26.27 3.99 10.51
CA LEU A 361 27.33 3.82 9.51
C LEU A 361 28.67 4.44 9.94
N LEU A 362 28.63 5.48 10.77
CA LEU A 362 29.82 6.14 11.32
C LEU A 362 30.29 5.57 12.66
N GLY A 363 29.56 4.61 13.25
CA GLY A 363 29.85 4.09 14.59
C GLY A 363 29.64 5.11 15.72
N ASN A 364 28.81 6.13 15.51
CA ASN A 364 28.51 7.17 16.50
C ASN A 364 27.44 6.69 17.49
N THR A 365 27.81 6.45 18.75
CA THR A 365 26.95 5.86 19.79
C THR A 365 25.66 6.62 20.10
N LYS A 366 25.55 7.91 19.72
CA LYS A 366 24.33 8.71 19.87
C LYS A 366 23.12 8.17 19.09
N TYR A 367 23.33 7.22 18.16
CA TYR A 367 22.23 6.53 17.49
C TYR A 367 21.26 5.86 18.48
N ARG A 368 21.74 5.43 19.66
CA ARG A 368 20.91 4.75 20.68
C ARG A 368 19.90 5.70 21.34
N ASP A 369 20.34 6.91 21.64
CA ASP A 369 19.48 7.95 22.22
C ASP A 369 18.38 8.33 21.22
N LEU A 370 18.77 8.47 19.95
CA LEU A 370 17.84 8.79 18.87
C LEU A 370 16.86 7.65 18.59
N ALA A 371 17.30 6.38 18.69
CA ALA A 371 16.41 5.23 18.58
C ALA A 371 15.32 5.23 19.66
N SER A 372 15.69 5.57 20.89
CA SER A 372 14.76 5.65 22.02
C SER A 372 13.78 6.80 21.90
N TYR A 373 14.15 7.86 21.18
CA TYR A 373 13.28 9.02 20.93
C TYR A 373 12.30 8.76 19.77
N ILE A 374 12.71 8.00 18.74
CA ILE A 374 11.88 7.69 17.56
C ILE A 374 10.84 6.60 17.87
N ALA A 375 11.20 5.65 18.73
CA ALA A 375 10.28 4.65 19.26
C ALA A 375 9.17 5.34 20.04
#